data_AF-A0A2G9TXH5-F1
#
_entry.id   AF-A0A2G9TXH5-F1
#
_cell.length_a   1.000
_cell.length_b   1.000
_cell.length_c   1.000
_cell.angle_alpha   90.00
_cell.angle_beta   90.00
_cell.angle_gamma   90.00
#
_symmetry.space_group_name_H-M   'P 1'
#
loop_
_entity.id
_entity.type
_entity.pdbx_description
1 polymer ?
#
loop_
_entity_poly.entity_id
_entity_poly.type
_entity_poly.pdbx_seq_one_letter_code
_entity_poly.pdbx_strand_id
1 'polypeptide(L)'
;MDLVLEYGLYNIGDKAALKVRPRQFGVFNYTSAQVTYISEGSTDIRVGYTNAPGEGYIYRLKEYERKFAPKYIYWIVFFILIAPTTLGSLLAYSKSKTKYVELAKKKN
;
A
#
# COMPACT_ATOMS: atom_id res chain seq x y z
N MET A 1 7.05 1.95 -36.52
CA MET A 1 6.84 0.50 -36.73
C MET A 1 6.57 -0.07 -35.35
N ASP A 2 5.30 -0.26 -34.99
CA ASP A 2 4.92 -0.77 -33.67
C ASP A 2 4.90 -2.30 -33.68
N LEU A 3 5.67 -2.90 -32.77
CA LEU A 3 5.61 -4.33 -32.48
C LEU A 3 4.47 -4.57 -31.49
N VAL A 4 3.36 -5.13 -31.99
CA VAL A 4 2.29 -5.66 -31.15
C VAL A 4 2.72 -7.05 -30.68
N LEU A 5 3.13 -7.16 -29.42
CA LEU A 5 3.44 -8.45 -28.78
C LEU A 5 2.14 -9.05 -28.22
N GLU A 6 1.58 -10.01 -28.93
CA GLU A 6 0.48 -10.84 -28.45
C GLU A 6 1.03 -11.83 -27.40
N TYR A 7 0.70 -11.64 -26.13
CA TYR A 7 1.10 -12.56 -25.06
C TYR A 7 -0.09 -13.45 -24.66
N GLY A 8 -0.02 -14.72 -25.03
CA GLY A 8 -0.85 -15.77 -24.43
C GLY A 8 -0.19 -16.29 -23.16
N LEU A 9 -0.85 -16.18 -22.01
CA LEU A 9 -0.41 -16.89 -20.81
C LEU A 9 -0.86 -18.35 -20.93
N TYR A 10 0.05 -19.23 -21.36
CA TYR A 10 -0.19 -20.66 -21.39
C TYR A 10 0.45 -21.33 -20.17
N ASN A 11 -0.31 -22.21 -19.51
CA ASN A 11 0.20 -22.97 -18.39
C ASN A 11 1.06 -24.13 -18.92
N ILE A 12 2.37 -24.10 -18.67
CA ILE A 12 3.33 -25.13 -19.13
C ILE A 12 3.39 -26.27 -18.11
N GLY A 13 2.24 -26.83 -17.74
CA GLY A 13 2.16 -27.97 -16.84
C GLY A 13 0.76 -28.29 -16.34
N ASP A 14 0.59 -29.52 -15.86
CA ASP A 14 -0.66 -30.08 -15.31
C ASP A 14 -1.18 -29.42 -14.03
N LYS A 15 -0.48 -28.41 -13.50
CA LYS A 15 -0.83 -27.76 -12.21
C LYS A 15 -1.05 -26.27 -12.42
N ALA A 16 -2.12 -25.72 -11.83
CA ALA A 16 -2.40 -24.29 -11.84
C ALA A 16 -1.19 -23.47 -11.34
N ALA A 17 -0.85 -22.39 -12.04
CA ALA A 17 0.34 -21.58 -11.77
C ALA A 17 0.33 -21.01 -10.32
N LEU A 18 1.20 -21.55 -9.45
CA LEU A 18 1.15 -21.27 -8.01
C LEU A 18 1.88 -19.97 -7.59
N LYS A 19 2.69 -19.35 -8.44
CA LYS A 19 3.30 -18.02 -8.19
C LYS A 19 4.06 -17.54 -9.42
N VAL A 20 3.60 -16.45 -10.04
CA VAL A 20 4.33 -15.76 -11.12
C VAL A 20 5.24 -14.72 -10.49
N ARG A 21 6.56 -14.81 -10.74
CA ARG A 21 7.54 -13.78 -10.33
C ARG A 21 8.01 -13.01 -11.57
N PRO A 22 8.02 -11.67 -11.55
CA PRO A 22 8.55 -10.88 -12.66
C PRO A 22 10.06 -11.14 -12.81
N ARG A 23 10.52 -11.41 -14.04
CA ARG A 23 11.95 -11.66 -14.34
C ARG A 23 12.77 -10.38 -14.42
N GLN A 24 12.12 -9.24 -14.61
CA GLN A 24 12.76 -7.93 -14.75
C GLN A 24 11.95 -6.87 -13.98
N PHE A 25 12.66 -5.89 -13.44
CA PHE A 25 12.10 -4.76 -12.68
C PHE A 25 12.34 -3.47 -13.47
N GLY A 26 11.41 -2.52 -13.41
CA GLY A 26 11.49 -1.28 -14.18
C GLY A 26 10.13 -0.73 -14.58
N VAL A 27 10.14 0.26 -15.48
CA VAL A 27 8.94 0.80 -16.11
C VAL A 27 8.48 -0.20 -17.18
N PHE A 28 7.21 -0.58 -17.12
CA PHE A 28 6.57 -1.41 -18.13
C PHE A 28 5.35 -0.67 -18.67
N ASN A 29 5.18 -0.75 -19.99
CA ASN A 29 3.98 -0.28 -20.66
C ASN A 29 2.94 -1.40 -20.62
N TYR A 30 1.89 -1.18 -19.85
CA TYR A 30 0.71 -2.05 -19.87
C TYR A 30 -0.25 -1.48 -20.91
N THR A 31 -0.22 -2.05 -22.11
CA THR A 31 -1.21 -1.73 -23.15
C THR A 31 -2.49 -2.53 -22.90
N SER A 32 -3.63 -1.95 -23.25
CA SER A 32 -4.91 -2.66 -23.22
C SER A 32 -4.82 -3.88 -24.13
N ALA A 33 -5.28 -5.03 -23.63
CA ALA A 33 -5.34 -6.27 -24.39
C ALA A 33 -6.81 -6.70 -24.56
N GLN A 34 -7.08 -7.36 -25.68
CA GLN A 34 -8.35 -8.06 -25.90
C GLN A 34 -8.10 -9.54 -25.60
N VAL A 35 -8.85 -10.10 -24.67
CA VAL A 35 -8.77 -11.52 -24.32
C VAL A 35 -9.98 -12.23 -24.91
N THR A 36 -9.73 -13.18 -25.81
CA THR A 36 -10.77 -14.00 -26.44
C THR A 36 -10.61 -15.44 -25.96
N TYR A 37 -11.66 -16.02 -25.40
CA TYR A 37 -11.65 -17.42 -24.94
C TYR A 37 -12.94 -18.15 -25.28
N ILE A 38 -12.82 -19.48 -25.39
CA ILE A 38 -13.93 -20.41 -25.56
C ILE A 38 -13.99 -21.23 -24.27
N SER A 39 -15.15 -21.22 -23.59
CA SER A 39 -15.33 -22.03 -22.38
C SER A 39 -15.48 -23.50 -22.76
N GLU A 40 -14.89 -24.39 -21.96
CA GLU A 40 -15.05 -25.84 -22.14
C GLU A 40 -16.54 -26.19 -22.11
N GLY A 41 -17.06 -26.72 -23.23
CA GLY A 41 -18.47 -27.07 -23.40
C GLY A 41 -19.38 -26.01 -24.05
N SER A 42 -18.86 -24.85 -24.45
CA SER A 42 -19.63 -23.84 -25.21
C SER A 42 -18.98 -23.53 -26.56
N THR A 43 -19.77 -23.37 -27.61
CA THR A 43 -19.31 -22.91 -28.95
C THR A 43 -19.21 -21.38 -29.06
N ASP A 44 -19.63 -20.64 -28.04
CA ASP A 44 -19.69 -19.18 -28.08
C ASP A 44 -18.35 -18.55 -27.72
N ILE A 45 -17.88 -17.68 -28.62
CA ILE A 45 -16.64 -16.91 -28.43
C ILE A 45 -16.93 -15.76 -27.46
N ARG A 46 -16.25 -15.73 -26.32
CA ARG A 46 -16.34 -14.61 -25.37
C ARG A 46 -15.15 -13.67 -25.53
N VAL A 47 -15.44 -12.39 -25.69
CA VAL A 47 -14.44 -11.31 -25.82
C VAL A 47 -14.50 -10.43 -24.57
N GLY A 48 -13.37 -10.33 -23.87
CA GLY A 48 -13.18 -9.41 -22.75
C GLY A 48 -12.13 -8.37 -23.08
N TYR A 49 -12.38 -7.11 -22.70
CA TYR A 49 -11.42 -6.01 -22.82
C TYR A 49 -10.75 -5.79 -21.45
N THR A 50 -9.42 -5.72 -21.42
CA THR A 50 -8.71 -5.25 -20.22
C THR A 50 -8.30 -3.80 -20.37
N ASN A 51 -8.76 -2.97 -19.43
CA ASN A 51 -8.33 -1.59 -19.30
C ASN A 51 -7.01 -1.57 -18.53
N ALA A 52 -5.90 -1.58 -19.26
CA ALA A 52 -4.59 -1.45 -18.67
C ALA A 52 -4.27 0.02 -18.36
N PRO A 53 -3.73 0.35 -17.18
CA PRO A 53 -3.52 1.73 -16.72
C PRO A 53 -2.36 2.48 -17.40
N GLY A 54 -1.85 2.02 -18.55
CA GLY A 54 -0.72 2.64 -19.25
C GLY A 54 0.63 2.28 -18.64
N GLU A 55 1.48 3.26 -18.34
CA GLU A 55 2.79 3.05 -17.73
C GLU A 55 2.68 2.66 -16.26
N GLY A 56 3.32 1.55 -15.86
CA GLY A 56 3.46 1.21 -14.45
C GLY A 56 4.82 0.59 -14.12
N TYR A 57 5.27 0.83 -12.89
CA TYR A 57 6.59 0.46 -12.44
C TYR A 57 6.55 -0.82 -11.59
N ILE A 58 7.27 -1.87 -12.01
CA ILE A 58 7.46 -3.08 -11.21
C ILE A 58 8.66 -2.84 -10.28
N TYR A 59 8.36 -2.64 -9.00
CA TYR A 59 9.37 -2.48 -7.96
C TYR A 59 10.11 -3.78 -7.64
N ARG A 60 11.42 -3.66 -7.36
CA ARG A 60 12.14 -4.72 -6.65
C ARG A 60 11.53 -4.88 -5.25
N LEU A 61 11.47 -6.12 -4.74
CA LEU A 61 10.85 -6.40 -3.44
C LEU A 61 11.39 -5.49 -2.33
N LYS A 62 12.73 -5.33 -2.24
CA LYS A 62 13.38 -4.45 -1.27
C LYS A 62 12.94 -2.98 -1.39
N GLU A 63 12.77 -2.48 -2.62
CA GLU A 63 12.35 -1.09 -2.86
C GLU A 63 10.87 -0.89 -2.58
N TYR A 64 10.06 -1.89 -2.93
CA TYR A 64 8.64 -1.94 -2.62
C TYR A 64 8.43 -1.91 -1.11
N GLU A 65 9.07 -2.82 -0.37
CA GLU A 65 9.02 -2.86 1.09
C GLU A 65 9.47 -1.53 1.68
N ARG A 66 10.56 -0.93 1.21
CA ARG A 66 10.98 0.39 1.71
C ARG A 66 9.93 1.49 1.49
N LYS A 67 9.29 1.54 0.32
CA LYS A 67 8.31 2.58 -0.03
C LYS A 67 6.97 2.38 0.67
N PHE A 68 6.50 1.13 0.70
CA PHE A 68 5.15 0.75 1.07
C PHE A 68 5.06 -0.02 2.38
N ALA A 69 6.17 -0.23 3.10
CA ALA A 69 6.13 -0.84 4.43
C ALA A 69 5.25 -0.01 5.37
N PRO A 70 4.49 -0.69 6.23
CA PRO A 70 3.78 -0.04 7.32
C PRO A 70 4.77 0.71 8.23
N LYS A 71 4.50 2.00 8.45
CA LYS A 71 5.39 2.93 9.17
C LYS A 71 5.06 3.04 10.66
N TYR A 72 4.41 2.04 11.25
CA TYR A 72 3.94 2.08 12.65
C TYR A 72 5.07 2.31 13.66
N ILE A 73 6.26 1.77 13.39
CA ILE A 73 7.44 1.95 14.26
C ILE A 73 7.84 3.42 14.36
N TYR A 74 7.76 4.18 13.26
CA TYR A 74 8.07 5.62 13.28
C TYR A 74 7.08 6.39 14.16
N TRP A 75 5.79 6.02 14.12
CA TRP A 75 4.77 6.61 14.99
C TRP A 75 5.04 6.33 16.46
N ILE A 76 5.43 5.11 16.81
CA ILE A 76 5.76 4.74 18.20
C ILE A 76 6.95 5.56 18.71
N VAL A 77 8.03 5.66 17.92
CA VAL A 77 9.21 6.46 18.29
C VAL A 77 8.83 7.93 18.45
N PHE A 78 8.01 8.48 17.55
CA PHE A 78 7.49 9.84 17.67
C PHE A 78 6.72 10.05 18.98
N PHE A 79 5.83 9.12 19.36
CA PHE A 79 5.09 9.20 20.61
C PHE A 79 6.01 9.13 21.84
N ILE A 80 7.01 8.25 21.83
CA ILE A 80 7.98 8.15 22.94
C ILE A 80 8.79 9.44 23.10
N LEU A 81 9.15 10.10 22.00
CA LEU A 81 9.90 11.36 22.04
C LEU A 81 9.06 12.54 22.54
N ILE A 82 7.78 12.62 22.15
CA ILE A 82 6.91 13.75 22.52
C ILE A 82 6.21 13.56 23.87
N ALA A 83 6.04 12.30 24.31
CA ALA A 83 5.30 11.97 25.54
C ALA A 83 5.91 12.60 26.80
N PRO A 84 7.23 12.57 27.08
CA PRO A 84 7.80 13.14 28.30
C PRO A 84 7.51 14.64 28.43
N THR A 85 7.68 15.40 27.35
CA THR A 85 7.44 16.85 27.32
C THR A 85 5.96 17.17 27.45
N THR A 86 5.10 16.41 26.76
CA THR A 86 3.65 16.63 26.80
C THR A 86 3.05 16.22 28.15
N LEU A 87 3.43 15.08 28.70
CA LEU A 87 2.99 14.63 30.02
C LEU A 87 3.53 15.53 31.13
N GLY A 88 4.81 15.90 31.06
CA GLY A 88 5.44 16.80 32.03
C GLY A 88 4.72 18.15 32.11
N SER A 89 4.41 18.75 30.96
CA SER A 89 3.67 20.02 30.90
C SER A 89 2.22 19.88 31.40
N LEU A 90 1.52 18.79 31.07
CA LEU A 90 0.16 18.54 31.56
C LEU A 90 0.10 18.35 33.08
N LEU A 91 1.07 17.62 33.66
CA LEU A 91 1.16 17.44 35.11
C LEU A 91 1.45 18.77 35.83
N ALA A 92 2.37 19.56 35.29
CA ALA A 92 2.67 20.89 35.82
C ALA A 92 1.44 21.80 35.78
N TYR A 93 0.75 21.84 34.64
CA TYR A 93 -0.48 22.63 34.47
C TYR A 93 -1.58 22.20 35.45
N SER A 94 -1.79 20.89 35.61
CA SER A 94 -2.84 20.36 36.50
C SER A 94 -2.59 20.76 37.95
N LYS A 95 -1.33 20.66 38.42
CA LYS A 95 -0.92 21.11 39.76
C LYS A 95 -1.09 22.62 39.95
N SER A 96 -0.72 23.42 38.95
CA SER A 96 -0.90 24.88 39.01
C SER A 96 -2.38 25.25 39.08
N LYS A 97 -3.23 24.61 38.28
CA LYS A 97 -4.67 24.89 38.23
C LYS A 97 -5.34 24.64 39.59
N THR A 98 -5.12 23.49 40.23
CA THR A 98 -5.69 23.21 41.56
C THR A 98 -5.24 24.22 42.60
N LYS A 99 -3.93 24.53 42.65
CA LYS A 99 -3.37 25.52 43.59
C LYS A 99 -4.04 26.89 43.49
N TYR A 100 -4.20 27.42 42.28
CA TYR A 100 -4.80 28.75 42.09
C TYR A 100 -6.31 28.77 42.35
N VAL A 101 -7.02 27.67 42.07
CA VAL A 101 -8.44 27.53 42.38
C VAL A 101 -8.69 27.52 43.90
N GLU A 102 -7.85 26.82 44.67
CA GLU A 102 -7.95 26.80 46.13
C GLU A 102 -7.65 28.17 46.76
N LEU A 103 -6.62 28.86 46.27
CA LEU A 103 -6.29 30.22 46.69
C LEU A 103 -7.44 31.20 46.41
N ALA A 104 -8.10 31.07 45.26
CA ALA A 104 -9.27 31.90 44.93
C ALA A 104 -10.46 31.64 45.86
N LYS A 105 -10.72 30.38 46.24
CA LYS A 105 -11.77 30.02 47.21
C LYS A 105 -11.50 30.55 48.60
N LYS A 106 -10.24 30.57 49.06
CA LYS A 106 -9.86 31.03 50.41
C LYS A 106 -9.95 32.56 50.58
N LYS A 107 -9.93 33.32 49.47
CA LYS A 107 -9.97 34.78 49.48
C LYS A 107 -11.41 35.34 49.57
N ASN A 108 -12.42 34.52 49.28
CA ASN A 108 -13.84 34.83 49.48
C ASN A 108 -14.32 34.30 50.83
#